data_AF-A0AB74L298-F1
#
_entry.id   AF-A0AB74L298-F1
#
_cell.length_a   1.000
_cell.length_b   1.000
_cell.length_c   1.000
_cell.angle_alpha   90.00
_cell.angle_beta   90.00
_cell.angle_gamma   90.00
#
_symmetry.space_group_name_H-M   'P 1'
#
loop_
_entity.id
_entity.type
_entity.pdbx_description
1 polymer ?
#
loop_
_entity_poly.entity_id
_entity_poly.type
_entity_poly.pdbx_seq_one_letter_code
_entity_poly.pdbx_strand_id
1 'polypeptide(L)'
;HPVSVGYFNIYSFCRDFISTPRFLGAFPWLELAGTIAPLLAAYNANASALSLHIESPQAYWDAAEDRIREICKRKGVPYSARMLEEFKDEAMEKFASGVTGRENVGKYMHTTRFWDADANDFQGWTITPIDKKIRDYIESQIKIANKADAAATSGFGLDPVLSNLIMDNKLSSGSEKLYSIKVYNASETAIPDMILCKPLMHYIRANYPGSRTQVGLYRSVVESEQSVSPANRMKENI
;
A
#
# COMPACT_ATOMS: atom_id res chain seq x y z
N HIS A 1 -17.21 -53.77 15.89
CA HIS A 1 -16.93 -52.59 16.73
C HIS A 1 -17.75 -51.42 16.23
N PRO A 2 -18.60 -50.77 17.06
CA PRO A 2 -19.31 -49.57 16.66
C PRO A 2 -18.29 -48.44 16.45
N VAL A 3 -18.26 -47.86 15.25
CA VAL A 3 -17.41 -46.71 14.92
C VAL A 3 -18.13 -45.45 15.40
N SER A 4 -17.48 -44.68 16.28
CA SER A 4 -17.98 -43.38 16.73
C SER A 4 -17.13 -42.26 16.13
N VAL A 5 -17.77 -41.25 15.54
CA VAL A 5 -17.11 -40.05 15.02
C VAL A 5 -17.44 -38.87 15.95
N GLY A 6 -16.43 -38.13 16.37
CA GLY A 6 -16.57 -36.91 17.15
C GLY A 6 -15.97 -35.72 16.42
N TYR A 7 -16.69 -34.61 16.37
CA TYR A 7 -16.20 -33.34 15.80
C TYR A 7 -15.92 -32.35 16.92
N PHE A 8 -14.76 -31.68 16.85
CA PHE A 8 -14.34 -30.70 17.85
C PHE A 8 -13.89 -29.43 17.14
N ASN A 9 -14.54 -28.31 17.45
CA ASN A 9 -14.24 -27.00 16.88
C ASN A 9 -14.14 -25.93 17.97
N ILE A 10 -13.52 -24.80 17.60
CA ILE A 10 -13.61 -23.57 18.39
C ILE A 10 -15.02 -23.02 18.23
N TYR A 11 -15.64 -22.62 19.36
CA TYR A 11 -16.95 -22.00 19.34
C TYR A 11 -16.96 -20.76 18.45
N SER A 12 -17.98 -20.65 17.60
CA SER A 12 -18.19 -19.52 16.71
C SER A 12 -19.68 -19.17 16.66
N PHE A 13 -19.98 -17.89 16.80
CA PHE A 13 -21.36 -17.41 16.81
C PHE A 13 -22.04 -17.71 15.46
N CYS A 14 -23.23 -18.31 15.53
CA CYS A 14 -24.03 -18.75 14.36
C CYS A 14 -23.32 -19.76 13.42
N ARG A 15 -22.35 -20.55 13.91
CA ARG A 15 -21.77 -21.66 13.14
C ARG A 15 -21.59 -22.92 13.98
N ASP A 16 -22.22 -24.01 13.56
CA ASP A 16 -22.19 -25.28 14.29
C ASP A 16 -21.03 -26.19 13.85
N PHE A 17 -20.67 -26.18 12.56
CA PHE A 17 -19.72 -27.14 11.98
C PHE A 17 -18.34 -26.56 11.66
N ILE A 18 -18.18 -25.25 11.49
CA ILE A 18 -16.90 -24.63 11.11
C ILE A 18 -16.66 -23.39 11.96
N SER A 19 -15.53 -23.32 12.64
CA SER A 19 -15.12 -22.12 13.38
C SER A 19 -14.81 -20.98 12.42
N THR A 20 -15.30 -19.77 12.70
CA THR A 20 -14.84 -18.56 11.99
C THR A 20 -13.35 -18.35 12.22
N PRO A 21 -12.54 -18.19 11.15
CA PRO A 21 -11.14 -17.83 11.31
C PRO A 21 -11.02 -16.46 11.99
N ARG A 22 -10.11 -16.35 12.96
CA ARG A 22 -9.93 -15.12 13.76
C ARG A 22 -9.49 -13.92 12.92
N PHE A 23 -8.76 -14.18 11.83
CA PHE A 23 -8.28 -13.17 10.89
C PHE A 23 -9.34 -12.71 9.88
N LEU A 24 -10.59 -13.19 9.96
CA LEU A 24 -11.66 -12.76 9.06
C LEU A 24 -11.86 -11.23 9.10
N GLY A 25 -11.73 -10.62 10.29
CA GLY A 25 -11.80 -9.16 10.45
C GLY A 25 -10.57 -8.40 9.94
N ALA A 26 -9.46 -9.10 9.70
CA ALA A 26 -8.22 -8.53 9.17
C ALA A 26 -8.15 -8.56 7.64
N PHE A 27 -9.04 -9.28 6.95
CA PHE A 27 -9.00 -9.38 5.48
C PHE A 27 -9.03 -8.03 4.75
N PRO A 28 -9.89 -7.07 5.10
CA PRO A 28 -9.88 -5.77 4.44
C PRO A 28 -8.55 -5.03 4.57
N TRP A 29 -7.86 -5.22 5.71
CA TRP A 29 -6.54 -4.64 5.95
C TRP A 29 -5.45 -5.34 5.14
N LEU A 30 -5.54 -6.66 4.96
CA LEU A 30 -4.60 -7.42 4.12
C LEU A 30 -4.74 -7.05 2.64
N GLU A 31 -5.98 -6.90 2.15
CA GLU A 31 -6.22 -6.42 0.79
C GLU A 31 -5.64 -5.02 0.59
N LEU A 32 -5.89 -4.11 1.55
CA LEU A 32 -5.33 -2.76 1.52
C LEU A 32 -3.80 -2.77 1.49
N ALA A 33 -3.14 -3.53 2.37
CA ALA A 33 -1.68 -3.66 2.40
C ALA A 33 -1.13 -4.19 1.06
N GLY A 34 -1.80 -5.16 0.45
CA GLY A 34 -1.44 -5.73 -0.84
C GLY A 34 -1.57 -4.78 -2.04
N THR A 35 -2.40 -3.74 -1.94
CA THR A 35 -2.64 -2.78 -3.04
C THR A 35 -1.57 -1.71 -3.19
N ILE A 36 -0.68 -1.53 -2.20
CA ILE A 36 0.26 -0.40 -2.18
C ILE A 36 1.39 -0.58 -3.20
N ALA A 37 1.97 -1.77 -3.29
CA ALA A 37 2.99 -2.07 -4.28
C ALA A 37 2.50 -1.86 -5.74
N PRO A 38 1.35 -2.41 -6.16
CA PRO A 38 0.82 -2.16 -7.50
C PRO A 38 0.39 -0.70 -7.69
N LEU A 39 -0.13 -0.02 -6.67
CA LEU A 39 -0.44 1.41 -6.73
C LEU A 39 0.81 2.24 -7.02
N LEU A 40 1.91 1.99 -6.30
CA LEU A 40 3.18 2.70 -6.50
C LEU A 40 3.82 2.35 -7.86
N ALA A 41 3.71 1.09 -8.31
CA ALA A 41 4.18 0.68 -9.62
C ALA A 41 3.39 1.36 -10.75
N ALA A 42 2.06 1.37 -10.65
CA ALA A 42 1.18 2.07 -11.59
C ALA A 42 1.41 3.58 -11.54
N TYR A 43 1.64 4.14 -10.36
CA TYR A 43 1.99 5.54 -10.21
C TYR A 43 3.33 5.83 -10.89
N ASN A 44 4.39 5.05 -10.69
CA ASN A 44 5.67 5.28 -11.37
C ASN A 44 5.57 5.14 -12.90
N ALA A 45 4.74 4.22 -13.39
CA ALA A 45 4.48 4.06 -14.82
C ALA A 45 3.66 5.22 -15.41
N ASN A 46 2.68 5.75 -14.66
CA ASN A 46 1.67 6.69 -15.16
C ASN A 46 1.83 8.14 -14.65
N ALA A 47 2.70 8.41 -13.66
CA ALA A 47 2.88 9.74 -13.06
C ALA A 47 3.47 10.76 -14.02
N SER A 48 3.97 10.29 -15.16
CA SER A 48 4.28 11.11 -16.32
C SER A 48 3.03 11.35 -17.14
N ALA A 49 2.41 12.53 -16.96
CA ALA A 49 1.62 13.13 -18.04
C ALA A 49 1.61 14.65 -17.95
N LEU A 50 1.14 15.23 -16.83
CA LEU A 50 0.95 16.69 -16.74
C LEU A 50 1.88 17.33 -15.71
N SER A 51 3.03 17.86 -16.11
CA SER A 51 3.88 18.69 -15.26
C SER A 51 3.52 20.18 -15.33
N LEU A 52 2.86 20.59 -16.41
CA LEU A 52 2.65 21.98 -16.76
C LEU A 52 1.21 22.15 -17.22
N HIS A 53 0.56 23.20 -16.73
CA HIS A 53 -0.66 23.73 -17.31
C HIS A 53 -0.26 24.92 -18.19
N ILE A 54 -0.60 24.86 -19.48
CA ILE A 54 -0.34 25.94 -20.44
C ILE A 54 -1.68 26.58 -20.81
N GLU A 55 -1.84 27.85 -20.47
CA GLU A 55 -2.96 28.68 -20.89
C GLU A 55 -2.50 29.51 -22.10
N SER A 56 -3.07 29.22 -23.27
CA SER A 56 -2.79 29.96 -24.50
C SER A 56 -3.90 31.00 -24.77
N PRO A 57 -3.56 32.26 -25.08
CA PRO A 57 -4.57 33.28 -25.39
C PRO A 57 -5.26 33.01 -26.73
N GLN A 58 -6.58 33.20 -26.78
CA GLN A 58 -7.38 32.95 -27.98
C GLN A 58 -6.98 33.85 -29.16
N ALA A 59 -6.67 35.14 -28.90
CA ALA A 59 -6.28 36.08 -29.94
C ALA A 59 -5.00 35.67 -30.70
N TYR A 60 -4.10 34.89 -30.07
CA TYR A 60 -2.93 34.34 -30.75
C TYR A 60 -3.33 33.31 -31.82
N TRP A 61 -4.31 32.46 -31.52
CA TRP A 61 -4.81 31.45 -32.46
C TRP A 61 -5.66 32.07 -33.56
N ASP A 62 -6.45 33.12 -33.24
CA ASP A 62 -7.24 33.84 -34.23
C ASP A 62 -6.35 34.56 -35.25
N ALA A 63 -5.27 35.21 -34.79
CA ALA A 63 -4.28 35.82 -35.67
C ALA A 63 -3.49 34.79 -36.50
N ALA A 64 -3.24 33.59 -35.94
CA ALA A 64 -2.63 32.49 -36.67
C ALA A 64 -3.57 31.94 -37.76
N GLU A 65 -4.87 31.83 -37.46
CA GLU A 65 -5.89 31.43 -38.44
C GLU A 65 -5.96 32.41 -39.62
N ASP A 66 -5.94 33.72 -39.35
CA ASP A 66 -5.94 34.73 -40.42
C ASP A 66 -4.70 34.63 -41.31
N ARG A 67 -3.51 34.39 -40.73
CA ARG A 67 -2.29 34.12 -41.50
C ARG A 67 -2.39 32.86 -42.36
N ILE A 68 -2.95 31.78 -41.83
CA ILE A 68 -3.10 30.52 -42.57
C ILE A 68 -4.10 30.71 -43.72
N ARG A 69 -5.18 31.48 -43.50
CA ARG A 69 -6.14 31.84 -44.56
C ARG A 69 -5.49 32.68 -45.66
N GLU A 70 -4.61 33.63 -45.34
CA GLU A 70 -3.85 34.38 -46.35
C GLU A 70 -2.89 33.50 -47.15
N ILE A 71 -2.19 32.57 -46.49
CA ILE A 71 -1.28 31.63 -47.14
C ILE A 71 -2.04 30.66 -48.06
N CYS A 72 -3.20 30.18 -47.63
CA CYS A 72 -4.09 29.34 -48.46
C CYS A 72 -4.61 30.10 -49.67
N LYS A 73 -5.00 31.38 -49.52
CA LYS A 73 -5.38 32.25 -50.64
C LYS A 73 -4.25 32.45 -51.64
N ARG A 74 -2.99 32.61 -51.17
CA ARG A 74 -1.81 32.74 -52.05
C ARG A 74 -1.44 31.43 -52.75
N LYS A 75 -1.65 30.28 -52.12
CA LYS A 75 -1.32 28.95 -52.68
C LYS A 75 -2.46 28.32 -53.48
N GLY A 76 -3.66 28.90 -53.47
CA GLY A 76 -4.83 28.40 -54.21
C GLY A 76 -5.43 27.12 -53.64
N VAL A 77 -5.18 26.81 -52.36
CA VAL A 77 -5.66 25.58 -51.69
C VAL A 77 -6.85 25.95 -50.78
N PRO A 78 -7.95 25.16 -50.76
CA PRO A 78 -9.08 25.43 -49.87
C PRO A 78 -8.68 25.27 -48.40
N TYR A 79 -9.04 26.25 -47.59
CA TYR A 79 -8.82 26.22 -46.14
C TYR A 79 -9.67 25.11 -45.50
N SER A 80 -9.06 24.32 -44.62
CA SER A 80 -9.73 23.30 -43.82
C SER A 80 -9.38 23.52 -42.36
N ALA A 81 -10.37 23.42 -41.47
CA ALA A 81 -10.19 23.57 -40.02
C ALA A 81 -9.13 22.61 -39.45
N ARG A 82 -8.91 21.48 -40.12
CA ARG A 82 -7.88 20.50 -39.76
C ARG A 82 -6.45 21.05 -39.90
N MET A 83 -6.20 22.01 -40.80
CA MET A 83 -4.88 22.67 -40.92
C MET A 83 -4.58 23.58 -39.72
N LEU A 84 -5.61 24.12 -39.07
CA LEU A 84 -5.44 24.92 -37.84
C LEU A 84 -5.14 24.02 -36.64
N GLU A 85 -5.81 22.86 -36.55
CA GLU A 85 -5.52 21.85 -35.52
C GLU A 85 -4.10 21.30 -35.65
N GLU A 86 -3.67 20.94 -36.87
CA GLU A 86 -2.29 20.48 -37.13
C GLU A 86 -1.25 21.55 -36.76
N PHE A 87 -1.54 22.84 -37.00
CA PHE A 87 -0.67 23.94 -36.59
C PHE A 87 -0.64 24.14 -35.06
N LYS A 88 -1.79 23.97 -34.39
CA LYS A 88 -1.88 23.98 -32.92
C LYS A 88 -1.05 22.85 -32.33
N ASP A 89 -1.17 21.65 -32.88
CA ASP A 89 -0.43 20.46 -32.43
C ASP A 89 1.09 20.66 -32.64
N GLU A 90 1.52 21.13 -33.81
CA GLU A 90 2.95 21.37 -34.09
C GLU A 90 3.53 22.46 -33.19
N ALA A 91 2.77 23.51 -32.90
CA ALA A 91 3.18 24.58 -31.98
C ALA A 91 3.30 24.06 -30.53
N MET A 92 2.34 23.24 -30.08
CA MET A 92 2.36 22.63 -28.76
C MET A 92 3.47 21.58 -28.62
N GLU A 93 3.80 20.85 -29.69
CA GLU A 93 4.88 19.87 -29.70
C GLU A 93 6.27 20.54 -29.63
N LYS A 94 6.49 21.63 -30.38
CA LYS A 94 7.71 22.45 -30.25
C LYS A 94 7.84 23.01 -28.84
N PHE A 95 6.75 23.49 -28.27
CA PHE A 95 6.72 23.98 -26.90
C PHE A 95 7.05 22.86 -25.89
N ALA A 96 6.43 21.69 -26.03
CA ALA A 96 6.72 20.53 -25.22
C ALA A 96 8.20 20.11 -25.32
N SER A 97 8.78 20.10 -26.52
CA SER A 97 10.21 19.75 -26.71
C SER A 97 11.18 20.76 -26.09
N GLY A 98 10.77 22.03 -25.94
CA GLY A 98 11.61 23.09 -25.37
C GLY A 98 11.58 23.11 -23.84
N VAL A 99 10.48 22.65 -23.23
CA VAL A 99 10.26 22.72 -21.78
C VAL A 99 10.40 21.35 -21.11
N THR A 100 10.17 20.25 -21.84
CA THR A 100 10.28 18.88 -21.32
C THR A 100 11.60 18.23 -21.74
N GLY A 101 12.08 17.28 -20.93
CA GLY A 101 13.31 16.54 -21.19
C GLY A 101 14.44 16.87 -20.21
N ARG A 102 15.33 15.88 -20.02
CA ARG A 102 16.42 15.93 -19.02
C ARG A 102 17.40 17.08 -19.26
N GLU A 103 17.60 17.46 -20.51
CA GLU A 103 18.51 18.55 -20.92
C GLU A 103 17.88 19.95 -20.84
N ASN A 104 16.56 20.03 -20.66
CA ASN A 104 15.81 21.29 -20.59
C ASN A 104 15.50 21.71 -19.14
N VAL A 105 15.93 20.91 -18.16
CA VAL A 105 15.79 21.20 -16.72
C VAL A 105 16.59 22.46 -16.38
N GLY A 106 15.90 23.50 -15.87
CA GLY A 106 16.53 24.75 -15.41
C GLY A 106 16.60 25.86 -16.47
N LYS A 107 16.04 25.68 -17.66
CA LYS A 107 15.89 26.77 -18.64
C LYS A 107 14.77 27.73 -18.21
N TYR A 108 15.00 29.03 -18.38
CA TYR A 108 14.01 30.06 -18.05
C TYR A 108 13.14 30.38 -19.27
N MET A 109 11.84 30.46 -19.06
CA MET A 109 10.88 30.87 -20.09
C MET A 109 10.42 32.30 -19.83
N HIS A 110 10.53 33.16 -20.84
CA HIS A 110 10.01 34.52 -20.79
C HIS A 110 8.73 34.61 -21.61
N THR A 111 7.62 34.97 -20.96
CA THR A 111 6.33 35.21 -21.60
C THR A 111 5.98 36.69 -21.49
N THR A 112 5.61 37.30 -22.61
CA THR A 112 5.07 38.67 -22.63
C THR A 112 3.53 38.62 -22.62
N ARG A 113 2.91 39.57 -21.91
CA ARG A 113 1.46 39.77 -21.88
C ARG A 113 1.14 41.09 -22.57
N PHE A 114 0.08 41.12 -23.37
CA PHE A 114 -0.43 42.33 -24.02
C PHE A 114 -1.83 42.64 -23.49
N TRP A 115 -2.15 43.93 -23.38
CA TRP A 115 -3.48 44.38 -22.97
C TRP A 115 -4.42 44.31 -24.17
N ASP A 116 -5.52 43.56 -24.03
CA ASP A 116 -6.57 43.52 -25.04
C ASP A 116 -7.78 44.35 -24.57
N ALA A 117 -8.13 45.39 -25.35
CA ALA A 117 -9.16 46.35 -25.02
C ALA A 117 -10.59 45.77 -25.15
N ASP A 118 -10.77 44.73 -25.97
CA ASP A 118 -12.08 44.11 -26.20
C ASP A 118 -12.44 43.09 -25.11
N ALA A 119 -11.44 42.45 -24.50
CA ALA A 119 -11.60 41.50 -23.40
C ALA A 119 -11.45 42.13 -22.00
N ASN A 120 -10.95 43.38 -21.92
CA ASN A 120 -10.59 44.06 -20.67
C ASN A 120 -9.70 43.21 -19.74
N ASP A 121 -8.77 42.46 -20.32
CA ASP A 121 -7.86 41.56 -19.61
C ASP A 121 -6.47 41.49 -20.29
N PHE A 122 -5.44 41.12 -19.51
CA PHE A 122 -4.09 40.90 -20.03
C PHE A 122 -3.99 39.52 -20.67
N GLN A 123 -3.97 39.49 -22.00
CA GLN A 123 -3.78 38.26 -22.75
C GLN A 123 -2.29 37.94 -22.90
N GLY A 124 -1.92 36.71 -22.55
CA GLY A 124 -0.56 36.21 -22.75
C GLY A 124 -0.47 34.76 -22.34
N TRP A 125 0.61 34.11 -22.77
CA TRP A 125 0.85 32.72 -22.42
C TRP A 125 1.17 32.64 -20.93
N THR A 126 0.39 31.85 -20.19
CA THR A 126 0.64 31.58 -18.78
C THR A 126 0.96 30.11 -18.61
N ILE A 127 2.08 29.82 -17.96
CA ILE A 127 2.53 28.45 -17.68
C ILE A 127 2.55 28.32 -16.17
N THR A 128 1.64 27.51 -15.63
CA THR A 128 1.62 27.22 -14.21
C THR A 128 2.18 25.81 -13.97
N PRO A 129 3.23 25.66 -13.14
CA PRO A 129 3.68 24.34 -12.74
C PRO A 129 2.62 23.72 -11.85
N ILE A 130 2.24 22.48 -12.17
CA ILE A 130 1.29 21.73 -11.33
C ILE A 130 2.07 21.09 -10.20
N ASP A 131 1.87 21.57 -8.97
CA ASP A 131 2.41 20.93 -7.79
C ASP A 131 1.67 19.62 -7.53
N LYS A 132 2.30 18.50 -7.91
CA LYS A 132 1.74 17.16 -7.76
C LYS A 132 1.75 16.65 -6.31
N LYS A 133 2.34 17.38 -5.35
CA LYS A 133 2.50 16.96 -3.93
C LYS A 133 2.84 15.47 -3.77
N ILE A 134 3.74 14.98 -4.64
CA ILE A 134 4.02 13.54 -4.79
C ILE A 134 4.52 12.94 -3.49
N ARG A 135 5.40 13.68 -2.81
CA ARG A 135 5.93 13.29 -1.51
C ARG A 135 4.81 13.05 -0.50
N ASP A 136 3.89 14.00 -0.36
CA ASP A 136 2.79 13.91 0.60
C ASP A 136 1.87 12.71 0.29
N TYR A 137 1.63 12.45 -1.00
CA TYR A 137 0.89 11.27 -1.44
C TYR A 137 1.61 9.97 -1.07
N ILE A 138 2.88 9.82 -1.41
CA ILE A 138 3.66 8.61 -1.09
C ILE A 138 3.75 8.40 0.43
N GLU A 139 4.06 9.45 1.19
CA GLU A 139 4.10 9.39 2.66
C GLU A 139 2.75 8.99 3.26
N SER A 140 1.64 9.48 2.70
CA SER A 140 0.30 9.09 3.15
C SER A 140 0.02 7.60 2.89
N GLN A 141 0.43 7.08 1.74
CA GLN A 141 0.26 5.66 1.40
C GLN A 141 1.10 4.76 2.30
N ILE A 142 2.35 5.15 2.62
CA ILE A 142 3.21 4.42 3.55
C ILE A 142 2.58 4.38 4.95
N LYS A 143 2.04 5.50 5.44
CA LYS A 143 1.36 5.54 6.74
C LYS A 143 0.13 4.64 6.79
N ILE A 144 -0.62 4.57 5.69
CA ILE A 144 -1.75 3.66 5.54
C ILE A 144 -1.27 2.20 5.55
N ALA A 145 -0.17 1.89 4.86
CA ALA A 145 0.49 0.57 4.89
C ALA A 145 0.81 0.13 6.32
N ASN A 146 1.57 0.96 7.04
CA ASN A 146 2.03 0.64 8.39
C ASN A 146 0.86 0.42 9.35
N LYS A 147 -0.22 1.19 9.19
CA LYS A 147 -1.46 0.98 9.96
C LYS A 147 -2.16 -0.32 9.59
N ALA A 148 -2.19 -0.67 8.30
CA ALA A 148 -2.79 -1.92 7.82
C ALA A 148 -2.02 -3.15 8.31
N ASP A 149 -0.69 -3.13 8.24
CA ASP A 149 0.17 -4.22 8.75
C ASP A 149 0.00 -4.40 10.26
N ALA A 150 -0.09 -3.30 11.02
CA ALA A 150 -0.37 -3.34 12.46
C ALA A 150 -1.77 -3.89 12.76
N ALA A 151 -2.79 -3.46 12.01
CA ALA A 151 -4.16 -3.93 12.18
C ALA A 151 -4.31 -5.42 11.80
N ALA A 152 -3.66 -5.85 10.72
CA ALA A 152 -3.64 -7.25 10.30
C ALA A 152 -3.00 -8.13 11.38
N THR A 153 -1.83 -7.75 11.88
CA THR A 153 -1.10 -8.47 12.93
C THR A 153 -1.88 -8.58 14.23
N SER A 154 -2.54 -7.50 14.63
CA SER A 154 -3.47 -7.50 15.76
C SER A 154 -4.64 -8.46 15.52
N GLY A 155 -5.20 -8.51 14.32
CA GLY A 155 -6.26 -9.46 13.95
C GLY A 155 -5.80 -10.93 13.94
N PHE A 156 -4.51 -11.20 13.80
CA PHE A 156 -3.93 -12.53 13.98
C PHE A 156 -3.60 -12.86 15.44
N GLY A 157 -3.71 -11.90 16.37
CA GLY A 157 -3.33 -12.08 17.78
C GLY A 157 -1.81 -12.22 17.99
N LEU A 158 -1.01 -11.75 17.03
CA LEU A 158 0.44 -11.84 17.08
C LEU A 158 1.02 -10.51 17.58
N ASP A 159 2.10 -10.60 18.33
CA ASP A 159 2.93 -9.44 18.61
C ASP A 159 3.71 -9.07 17.33
N PRO A 160 3.80 -7.78 16.95
CA PRO A 160 4.56 -7.34 15.77
C PRO A 160 6.02 -7.82 15.77
N VAL A 161 6.62 -7.94 16.96
CA VAL A 161 7.98 -8.41 17.16
C VAL A 161 8.16 -9.87 16.75
N LEU A 162 7.13 -10.71 16.99
CA LEU A 162 7.12 -12.10 16.56
C LEU A 162 6.89 -12.24 15.05
N SER A 163 6.22 -11.25 14.45
CA SER A 163 5.86 -11.24 13.03
C SER A 163 6.93 -10.61 12.14
N ASN A 164 8.11 -10.28 12.70
CA ASN A 164 9.19 -9.55 12.02
C ASN A 164 8.74 -8.23 11.38
N LEU A 165 7.68 -7.61 11.90
CA LEU A 165 7.24 -6.31 11.41
C LEU A 165 8.10 -5.21 12.02
N ILE A 166 8.69 -4.41 11.15
CA ILE A 166 9.42 -3.21 11.54
C ILE A 166 8.37 -2.11 11.69
N MET A 167 7.88 -1.92 12.92
CA MET A 167 7.13 -0.70 13.24
C MET A 167 8.10 0.46 13.40
N ASP A 168 7.82 1.59 12.75
CA ASP A 168 8.63 2.79 12.85
C ASP A 168 8.94 3.12 14.32
N ASN A 169 10.23 3.26 14.63
CA ASN A 169 10.81 3.63 15.94
C ASN A 169 10.83 2.60 17.08
N LYS A 170 10.52 1.32 16.86
CA LYS A 170 10.77 0.28 17.90
C LYS A 170 11.67 -0.85 17.40
N LEU A 171 12.97 -0.70 17.62
CA LEU A 171 13.88 -1.84 17.67
C LEU A 171 13.54 -2.67 18.91
N SER A 172 12.97 -3.85 18.71
CA SER A 172 12.60 -4.70 19.83
C SER A 172 13.82 -5.39 20.45
N SER A 173 13.97 -5.24 21.76
CA SER A 173 15.01 -5.91 22.54
C SER A 173 14.80 -7.42 22.55
N GLY A 174 15.89 -8.20 22.67
CA GLY A 174 15.81 -9.66 22.82
C GLY A 174 14.92 -10.09 23.99
N SER A 175 14.87 -9.29 25.07
CA SER A 175 13.98 -9.55 26.20
C SER A 175 12.50 -9.35 25.87
N GLU A 176 12.16 -8.34 25.06
CA GLU A 176 10.78 -8.11 24.61
C GLU A 176 10.29 -9.23 23.71
N LYS A 177 11.13 -9.75 22.80
CA LYS A 177 10.81 -10.95 22.00
C LYS A 177 10.50 -12.16 22.87
N LEU A 178 11.22 -12.28 23.99
CA LEU A 178 11.06 -13.38 24.94
C LEU A 178 9.78 -13.24 25.80
N TYR A 179 9.39 -12.01 26.14
CA TYR A 179 8.12 -11.78 26.83
C TYR A 179 6.94 -11.95 25.88
N SER A 180 7.02 -11.47 24.64
CA SER A 180 5.94 -11.61 23.66
C SER A 180 5.64 -13.08 23.34
N ILE A 181 6.66 -13.94 23.20
CA ILE A 181 6.44 -15.39 23.01
C ILE A 181 5.80 -16.06 24.23
N LYS A 182 6.13 -15.63 25.45
CA LYS A 182 5.50 -16.14 26.69
C LYS A 182 4.02 -15.75 26.74
N VAL A 183 3.71 -14.49 26.44
CA VAL A 183 2.34 -13.99 26.37
C VAL A 183 1.56 -14.74 25.30
N TYR A 184 2.12 -14.88 24.09
CA TYR A 184 1.50 -15.63 22.99
C TYR A 184 1.21 -17.08 23.38
N ASN A 185 2.16 -17.78 23.99
CA ASN A 185 1.96 -19.13 24.47
C ASN A 185 0.84 -19.20 25.52
N ALA A 186 0.77 -18.24 26.44
CA ALA A 186 -0.26 -18.22 27.48
C ALA A 186 -1.67 -17.89 26.94
N SER A 187 -1.78 -16.94 26.01
CA SER A 187 -3.08 -16.46 25.51
C SER A 187 -3.58 -17.23 24.29
N GLU A 188 -2.75 -17.38 23.27
CA GLU A 188 -3.20 -17.81 21.93
C GLU A 188 -3.17 -19.31 21.73
N THR A 189 -2.38 -20.04 22.53
CA THR A 189 -2.16 -21.48 22.30
C THR A 189 -2.99 -22.39 23.18
N ALA A 190 -3.51 -21.90 24.31
CA ALA A 190 -4.26 -22.70 25.28
C ALA A 190 -5.59 -23.25 24.72
N ILE A 191 -6.34 -22.42 23.99
CA ILE A 191 -7.63 -22.83 23.41
C ILE A 191 -7.45 -23.86 22.28
N PRO A 192 -6.55 -23.64 21.30
CA PRO A 192 -6.24 -24.66 20.30
C PRO A 192 -5.74 -25.98 20.91
N ASP A 193 -4.88 -25.92 21.92
CA ASP A 193 -4.36 -27.11 22.62
C ASP A 193 -5.49 -27.96 23.21
N MET A 194 -6.38 -27.29 23.96
CA MET A 194 -7.51 -27.95 24.59
C MET A 194 -8.39 -28.67 23.56
N ILE A 195 -8.64 -28.06 22.40
CA ILE A 195 -9.51 -28.62 21.37
C ILE A 195 -8.84 -29.77 20.63
N LEU A 196 -7.56 -29.62 20.29
CA LEU A 196 -6.77 -30.67 19.62
C LEU A 196 -6.58 -31.90 20.51
N CYS A 197 -6.38 -31.70 21.82
CA CYS A 197 -6.22 -32.80 22.77
C CYS A 197 -7.56 -33.36 23.30
N LYS A 198 -8.69 -32.69 23.06
CA LYS A 198 -10.02 -33.12 23.52
C LYS A 198 -10.42 -34.54 23.09
N PRO A 199 -10.16 -35.00 21.84
CA PRO A 199 -10.46 -36.37 21.42
C PRO A 199 -9.70 -37.42 22.25
N LEU A 200 -8.40 -37.20 22.47
CA LEU A 200 -7.54 -38.05 23.29
C LEU A 200 -8.02 -38.06 24.74
N MET A 201 -8.38 -36.90 25.28
CA MET A 201 -8.92 -36.78 26.63
C MET A 201 -10.26 -37.50 26.79
N HIS A 202 -11.15 -37.45 25.79
CA HIS A 202 -12.38 -38.24 25.77
C HIS A 202 -12.10 -39.73 25.76
N TYR A 203 -11.14 -40.19 24.93
CA TYR A 203 -10.74 -41.59 24.87
C TYR A 203 -10.18 -42.09 26.21
N ILE A 204 -9.28 -41.33 26.84
CA ILE A 204 -8.69 -41.71 28.14
C ILE A 204 -9.75 -41.78 29.22
N ARG A 205 -10.66 -40.79 29.30
CA ARG A 205 -11.73 -40.76 30.31
C ARG A 205 -12.74 -41.89 30.13
N ALA A 206 -13.03 -42.27 28.90
CA ALA A 206 -13.96 -43.37 28.60
C ALA A 206 -13.37 -44.74 28.95
N ASN A 207 -12.08 -44.99 28.65
CA ASN A 207 -11.43 -46.28 28.88
C ASN A 207 -10.81 -46.43 30.28
N TYR A 208 -10.44 -45.32 30.92
CA TYR A 208 -9.77 -45.30 32.24
C TYR A 208 -10.46 -44.30 33.19
N PRO A 209 -11.69 -44.58 33.62
CA PRO A 209 -12.41 -43.71 34.56
C PRO A 209 -11.62 -43.58 35.88
N GLY A 210 -11.39 -42.34 36.32
CA GLY A 210 -10.61 -42.02 37.53
C GLY A 210 -9.13 -41.71 37.28
N SER A 211 -8.64 -41.87 36.05
CA SER A 211 -7.29 -41.42 35.68
C SER A 211 -7.14 -39.90 35.81
N ARG A 212 -6.02 -39.46 36.37
CA ARG A 212 -5.61 -38.04 36.44
C ARG A 212 -4.75 -37.62 35.23
N THR A 213 -4.54 -38.50 34.27
CA THR A 213 -3.71 -38.23 33.08
C THR A 213 -4.34 -37.13 32.23
N GLN A 214 -3.54 -36.11 31.90
CA GLN A 214 -3.90 -35.06 30.95
C GLN A 214 -2.91 -35.06 29.79
N VAL A 215 -3.43 -34.82 28.59
CA VAL A 215 -2.65 -34.72 27.34
C VAL A 215 -2.72 -33.27 26.88
N GLY A 216 -1.56 -32.72 26.55
CA GLY A 216 -1.41 -31.37 26.00
C GLY A 216 -0.18 -31.32 25.08
N LEU A 217 -0.13 -30.31 24.23
CA LEU A 217 1.00 -30.06 23.36
C LEU A 217 2.18 -29.52 24.17
N TYR A 218 3.32 -30.19 24.08
CA TYR A 218 4.56 -29.71 24.68
C TYR A 218 5.02 -28.43 23.99
N ARG A 219 5.36 -27.41 24.77
CA ARG A 219 5.92 -26.15 24.29
C ARG A 219 7.18 -25.84 25.06
N SER A 220 8.24 -25.47 24.36
CA SER A 220 9.47 -24.99 24.99
C SER A 220 9.19 -23.65 25.67
N VAL A 221 9.33 -23.60 26.99
CA VAL A 221 9.34 -22.33 27.72
C VAL A 221 10.69 -21.67 27.45
N VAL A 222 10.67 -20.55 26.72
CA VAL A 222 11.89 -19.81 26.44
C VAL A 222 12.25 -18.98 27.66
N GLU A 223 13.35 -19.31 28.33
CA GLU A 223 13.88 -18.59 29.49
C GLU A 223 14.90 -17.54 29.04
N SER A 224 15.04 -16.46 29.82
CA SER A 224 16.09 -15.48 29.54
C SER A 224 17.47 -16.15 29.72
N GLU A 225 18.46 -15.79 28.91
CA GLU A 225 19.80 -16.38 29.02
C GLU A 225 20.42 -16.23 30.43
N GLN A 226 19.98 -15.22 31.19
CA GLN A 226 20.39 -15.01 32.57
C GLN A 226 19.82 -16.06 33.53
N SER A 227 18.61 -16.57 33.26
CA SER A 227 17.90 -17.57 34.08
C SER A 227 18.25 -19.00 33.70
N VAL A 228 18.80 -19.23 32.51
CA VAL A 228 19.31 -20.54 32.09
C VAL A 228 20.64 -20.83 32.78
N SER A 229 20.80 -22.07 33.27
CA SER A 229 22.07 -22.55 33.83
C SER A 229 23.20 -22.36 32.81
N PRO A 230 24.44 -22.01 33.25
CA PRO A 230 25.54 -21.67 32.33
C PRO A 230 25.74 -22.69 31.19
N ALA A 231 25.65 -23.99 31.50
CA ALA A 231 25.80 -25.10 30.55
C ALA A 231 24.71 -25.18 29.45
N ASN A 232 23.55 -24.59 29.66
CA ASN A 232 22.44 -24.59 28.70
C ASN A 232 22.30 -23.25 27.96
N ARG A 233 23.21 -22.29 28.18
CA ARG A 233 23.20 -21.00 27.47
C ARG A 233 23.68 -21.21 26.04
N MET A 234 23.03 -20.53 25.09
CA MET A 234 23.40 -20.54 23.67
C MET A 234 24.87 -20.19 23.43
N LYS A 235 25.48 -19.35 24.27
CA LYS A 235 26.91 -19.00 24.19
C LYS A 235 27.89 -20.17 24.38
N GLU A 236 27.49 -21.27 25.02
CA GLU A 236 28.35 -22.45 25.20
C GLU A 236 28.10 -23.56 24.18
N ASN A 237 27.04 -23.45 23.36
CA ASN A 237 26.65 -24.46 22.36
C ASN A 237 26.76 -23.95 20.90
N ILE A 238 27.52 -22.87 20.67
CA ILE A 238 27.96 -22.39 19.35
C ILE A 238 29.47 -22.59 19.26
#